data_AF-A0A941JIE6-F1
#
_entry.id   AF-A0A941JIE6-F1
#
_cell.length_a   1.000
_cell.length_b   1.000
_cell.length_c   1.000
_cell.angle_alpha   90.00
_cell.angle_beta   90.00
_cell.angle_gamma   90.00
#
_symmetry.space_group_name_H-M   'P 1'
#
loop_
_entity.id
_entity.type
_entity.pdbx_description
1 polymer ?
#
loop_
_entity_poly.entity_id
_entity_poly.type
_entity_poly.pdbx_seq_one_letter_code
_entity_poly.pdbx_strand_id
1 'polypeptide(L)'
;MSCSHPDLGRLYGESNTAHCGTCLPCVIRRASIRKANILDTSSYRDQNFESGLTAKMNLMSYNIGLKKYNKKYSFMNIQNSGPISENISDFVKVYDRGMDELKELLESIHEQISI
;
A
#
# COMPACT_ATOMS: atom_id res chain seq x y z
N MET A 1 9.68 9.81 5.01
CA MET A 1 9.40 9.47 3.60
C MET A 1 9.40 7.95 3.46
N SER A 2 8.30 7.35 2.96
CA SER A 2 8.15 5.89 2.80
C SER A 2 8.15 5.44 1.32
N CYS A 3 8.22 6.37 0.37
CA CYS A 3 8.04 6.13 -1.07
C CYS A 3 9.20 5.30 -1.69
N SER A 4 8.90 4.39 -2.62
CA SER A 4 9.91 3.68 -3.43
C SER A 4 10.56 4.54 -4.51
N HIS A 5 9.95 5.69 -4.83
CA HIS A 5 10.44 6.64 -5.84
C HIS A 5 10.52 8.05 -5.26
N PRO A 6 11.29 8.27 -4.17
CA PRO A 6 11.33 9.55 -3.48
C PRO A 6 11.89 10.66 -4.38
N ASP A 7 12.72 10.29 -5.35
CA ASP A 7 13.47 11.19 -6.23
C ASP A 7 12.67 11.70 -7.44
N LEU A 8 11.49 11.15 -7.73
CA LEU A 8 10.68 11.57 -8.87
C LEU A 8 10.37 13.07 -8.84
N GLY A 9 10.12 13.64 -7.67
CA GLY A 9 9.85 15.07 -7.53
C GLY A 9 11.04 15.93 -7.90
N ARG A 10 12.25 15.49 -7.50
CA ARG A 10 13.49 16.16 -7.88
C ARG A 10 13.66 16.16 -9.39
N LEU A 11 13.35 15.05 -10.07
CA LEU A 11 13.41 14.98 -11.54
C LEU A 11 12.41 15.91 -12.22
N TYR A 12 11.25 16.17 -11.60
CA TYR A 12 10.25 17.11 -12.10
C TYR A 12 10.49 18.57 -11.67
N GLY A 13 11.59 18.86 -10.96
CA GLY A 13 11.90 20.20 -10.46
C GLY A 13 11.00 20.65 -9.31
N GLU A 14 10.34 19.72 -8.62
CA GLU A 14 9.55 20.03 -7.42
C GLU A 14 10.47 20.50 -6.29
N SER A 15 10.14 21.61 -5.66
CA SER A 15 10.88 22.15 -4.50
C SER A 15 10.57 21.42 -3.20
N ASN A 16 9.45 20.71 -3.15
CA ASN A 16 8.95 20.03 -1.96
C ASN A 16 8.93 18.51 -2.15
N THR A 17 9.26 17.77 -1.11
CA THR A 17 9.16 16.30 -1.13
C THR A 17 7.71 15.87 -1.04
N ALA A 18 7.26 15.03 -1.98
CA ALA A 18 5.93 14.42 -1.97
C ALA A 18 6.02 12.89 -2.15
N HIS A 19 5.06 12.19 -1.58
CA HIS A 19 4.85 10.77 -1.83
C HIS A 19 4.27 10.58 -3.23
N CYS A 20 4.61 9.49 -3.94
CA CYS A 20 3.95 9.23 -5.23
C CYS A 20 2.49 8.81 -5.08
N GLY A 21 2.14 8.16 -3.95
CA GLY A 21 0.77 7.72 -3.63
C GLY A 21 0.35 6.37 -4.22
N THR A 22 1.07 5.87 -5.21
CA THR A 22 0.72 4.64 -5.94
C THR A 22 1.67 3.47 -5.74
N CYS A 23 2.88 3.67 -5.22
CA CYS A 23 3.81 2.56 -4.94
C CYS A 23 3.42 1.83 -3.65
N LEU A 24 3.80 0.56 -3.54
CA LEU A 24 3.36 -0.32 -2.45
C LEU A 24 3.58 0.28 -1.06
N PRO A 25 4.76 0.85 -0.73
CA PRO A 25 4.95 1.53 0.56
C PRO A 25 4.05 2.74 0.80
N CYS A 26 3.72 3.52 -0.23
CA CYS A 26 2.80 4.65 -0.09
C CYS A 26 1.37 4.16 0.18
N VAL A 27 0.96 3.08 -0.47
CA VAL A 27 -0.37 2.49 -0.30
C VAL A 27 -0.50 1.85 1.09
N ILE A 28 0.50 1.07 1.55
CA ILE A 28 0.52 0.53 2.91
C ILE A 28 0.45 1.66 3.94
N ARG A 29 1.26 2.72 3.78
CA ARG A 29 1.20 3.89 4.66
C ARG A 29 -0.22 4.49 4.73
N ARG A 30 -0.83 4.77 3.58
CA ARG A 30 -2.18 5.36 3.49
C ARG A 30 -3.21 4.47 4.17
N ALA A 31 -3.10 3.16 3.96
CA ALA A 31 -4.00 2.16 4.51
C ALA A 31 -3.92 2.14 6.04
N SER A 32 -2.72 2.06 6.61
CA SER A 32 -2.54 2.04 8.07
C SER A 32 -2.94 3.35 8.74
N ILE A 33 -2.67 4.50 8.11
CA ILE A 33 -3.09 5.82 8.63
C ILE A 33 -4.62 5.95 8.64
N ARG A 34 -5.27 5.55 7.53
CA ARG A 34 -6.73 5.51 7.43
C ARG A 34 -7.32 4.60 8.51
N LYS A 35 -6.77 3.39 8.69
CA LYS A 35 -7.25 2.45 9.71
C LYS A 35 -7.12 2.99 11.14
N ALA A 36 -6.06 3.74 11.40
CA ALA A 36 -5.82 4.39 12.69
C ALA A 36 -6.69 5.64 12.93
N ASN A 37 -7.52 6.06 11.96
CA ASN A 37 -8.29 7.31 11.99
C ASN A 37 -7.41 8.55 12.27
N ILE A 38 -6.18 8.54 11.75
CA ILE A 38 -5.26 9.68 11.84
C ILE A 38 -5.46 10.57 10.61
N LEU A 39 -5.52 11.88 10.83
CA LEU A 39 -5.53 12.85 9.73
C LEU A 39 -4.19 12.77 8.97
N ASP A 40 -4.21 12.29 7.72
CA ASP A 40 -3.01 12.29 6.89
C ASP A 40 -2.78 13.67 6.27
N THR A 41 -1.78 14.40 6.77
CA THR A 41 -1.38 15.71 6.24
C THR A 41 -0.31 15.60 5.15
N SER A 42 -0.01 14.40 4.66
CA SER A 42 1.06 14.18 3.68
C SER A 42 0.62 14.56 2.26
N SER A 43 1.55 15.10 1.49
CA SER A 43 1.34 15.34 0.06
C SER A 43 1.56 14.06 -0.75
N TYR A 44 0.61 13.74 -1.61
CA TYR A 44 0.65 12.63 -2.54
C TYR A 44 0.42 13.14 -3.96
N ARG A 45 1.27 12.75 -4.92
CA ARG A 45 1.10 13.12 -6.34
C ARG A 45 -0.11 12.46 -6.97
N ASP A 46 -0.37 11.20 -6.64
CA ASP A 46 -1.47 10.44 -7.20
C ASP A 46 -2.04 9.46 -6.16
N GLN A 47 -3.23 9.79 -5.66
CA GLN A 47 -3.94 8.95 -4.69
C GLN A 47 -4.89 7.95 -5.36
N ASN A 48 -5.32 8.23 -6.59
CA ASN A 48 -6.41 7.53 -7.28
C ASN A 48 -5.90 6.61 -8.40
N PHE A 49 -4.58 6.50 -8.56
CA PHE A 49 -3.92 5.70 -9.60
C PHE A 49 -4.19 6.19 -11.03
N GLU A 50 -4.31 7.51 -11.21
CA GLU A 50 -4.67 8.15 -12.48
C GLU A 50 -3.47 8.62 -13.31
N SER A 51 -2.28 8.74 -12.70
CA SER A 51 -1.08 9.37 -13.28
C SER A 51 -0.43 8.63 -14.48
N GLY A 52 -0.96 7.47 -14.87
CA GLY A 52 -0.53 6.77 -16.08
C GLY A 52 -0.49 5.26 -15.96
N LEU A 53 0.18 4.61 -16.92
CA LEU A 53 0.23 3.14 -17.03
C LEU A 53 0.81 2.50 -15.76
N THR A 54 1.91 3.03 -15.23
CA THR A 54 2.56 2.49 -14.02
C THR A 54 1.62 2.51 -12.81
N ALA A 55 0.86 3.59 -12.63
CA ALA A 55 -0.12 3.69 -11.56
C ALA A 55 -1.23 2.62 -11.70
N LYS A 56 -1.80 2.49 -12.90
CA LYS A 56 -2.81 1.46 -13.19
C LYS A 56 -2.26 0.04 -13.00
N MET A 57 -1.02 -0.22 -13.41
CA MET A 57 -0.36 -1.51 -13.20
C MET A 57 -0.13 -1.81 -11.72
N ASN A 58 0.26 -0.81 -10.92
CA ASN A 58 0.38 -0.96 -9.47
C ASN A 58 -0.96 -1.34 -8.84
N LEU A 59 -2.04 -0.63 -9.17
CA LEU A 59 -3.40 -0.94 -8.69
C LEU A 59 -3.81 -2.37 -9.05
N MET A 60 -3.61 -2.77 -10.31
CA MET A 60 -3.92 -4.13 -10.76
C MET A 60 -3.10 -5.19 -10.02
N SER A 61 -1.80 -4.94 -9.80
CA SER A 61 -0.92 -5.84 -9.05
C SER A 61 -1.42 -6.04 -7.62
N TYR A 62 -1.83 -4.96 -6.94
CA TYR A 62 -2.37 -5.04 -5.58
C TYR A 62 -3.70 -5.79 -5.52
N ASN A 63 -4.61 -5.55 -6.48
CA ASN A 63 -5.86 -6.29 -6.60
C ASN A 63 -5.64 -7.79 -6.85
N ILE A 64 -4.65 -8.16 -7.67
CA ILE A 64 -4.26 -9.57 -7.85
C ILE A 64 -3.73 -10.16 -6.54
N GLY A 65 -2.90 -9.41 -5.81
CA GLY A 65 -2.40 -9.80 -4.49
C GLY A 65 -3.53 -10.07 -3.49
N LEU A 66 -4.49 -9.14 -3.38
CA LEU A 66 -5.68 -9.28 -2.54
C LEU A 66 -6.57 -10.45 -2.95
N LYS A 67 -6.74 -10.70 -4.26
CA LYS A 67 -7.51 -11.85 -4.76
C LYS A 67 -6.86 -13.19 -4.42
N LYS A 68 -5.52 -13.23 -4.38
CA LYS A 68 -4.75 -14.43 -4.01
C LYS A 68 -4.59 -14.60 -2.49
N TYR A 69 -4.82 -13.54 -1.72
CA TYR A 69 -4.67 -13.58 -0.28
C TYR A 69 -5.66 -14.55 0.35
N ASN A 70 -5.13 -15.40 1.22
CA ASN A 70 -5.91 -16.34 2.00
C ASN A 70 -5.25 -16.49 3.37
N LYS A 71 -5.99 -16.11 4.40
CA LYS A 71 -5.53 -16.10 5.80
C LYS A 71 -5.01 -17.46 6.28
N LYS A 72 -5.54 -18.56 5.73
CA LYS A 72 -5.06 -19.94 6.01
C LYS A 72 -3.57 -20.11 5.66
N TYR A 73 -3.08 -19.36 4.69
CA TYR A 73 -1.72 -19.48 4.15
C TYR A 73 -0.80 -18.35 4.59
N SER A 74 -1.26 -17.42 5.42
CA SER A 74 -0.46 -16.28 5.91
C SER A 74 0.83 -16.69 6.62
N PHE A 75 0.76 -17.76 7.42
CA PHE A 75 1.95 -18.35 8.05
C PHE A 75 3.02 -18.75 7.02
N MET A 76 2.64 -19.34 5.89
CA MET A 76 3.60 -19.69 4.84
C MET A 76 4.07 -18.45 4.07
N ASN A 77 3.16 -17.50 3.81
CA ASN A 77 3.47 -16.30 3.04
C ASN A 77 4.56 -15.45 3.69
N ILE A 78 4.53 -15.28 5.02
CA ILE A 78 5.55 -14.50 5.73
C ILE A 78 6.94 -15.15 5.70
N GLN A 79 7.00 -16.48 5.54
CA GLN A 79 8.27 -17.22 5.47
C GLN A 79 8.94 -17.12 4.08
N ASN A 80 8.25 -16.60 3.05
CA ASN A 80 8.82 -16.43 1.72
C ASN A 80 9.98 -15.42 1.69
N SER A 81 10.05 -14.52 2.68
CA SER A 81 11.15 -13.56 2.84
C SER A 81 12.33 -14.10 3.66
N GLY A 82 12.24 -15.36 4.11
CA GLY A 82 13.22 -16.02 4.97
C GLY A 82 12.55 -16.68 6.19
N PRO A 83 13.20 -17.68 6.80
CA PRO A 83 12.65 -18.37 7.96
C PRO A 83 12.61 -17.46 9.20
N ILE A 84 11.43 -17.31 9.76
CA ILE A 84 11.15 -16.69 11.05
C ILE A 84 10.98 -17.82 12.06
N SER A 85 11.83 -17.84 13.09
CA SER A 85 11.80 -18.85 14.16
C SER A 85 11.07 -18.39 15.42
N GLU A 86 10.98 -17.07 15.63
CA GLU A 86 10.44 -16.46 16.85
C GLU A 86 9.31 -15.49 16.52
N ASN A 87 8.34 -15.35 17.43
CA ASN A 87 7.23 -14.39 17.31
C ASN A 87 6.41 -14.50 16.01
N ILE A 88 6.43 -15.67 15.36
CA ILE A 88 5.75 -15.95 14.09
C ILE A 88 4.28 -15.52 14.16
N SER A 89 3.58 -15.85 15.25
CA SER A 89 2.17 -15.49 15.43
C SER A 89 1.94 -13.98 15.31
N ASP A 90 2.85 -13.16 15.83
CA ASP A 90 2.72 -11.71 15.79
C ASP A 90 3.00 -11.15 14.39
N PHE A 91 3.97 -11.72 13.66
CA PHE A 91 4.18 -11.39 12.25
C PHE A 91 2.99 -11.78 11.37
N VAL A 92 2.37 -12.93 11.61
CA VAL A 92 1.12 -13.32 10.93
C VAL A 92 0.02 -12.29 11.21
N LYS A 93 -0.17 -11.87 12.47
CA LYS A 93 -1.16 -10.84 12.81
C LYS A 93 -0.88 -9.50 12.11
N VAL A 94 0.40 -9.09 12.01
CA VAL A 94 0.79 -7.87 11.30
C VAL A 94 0.48 -7.98 9.82
N TYR A 95 0.84 -9.11 9.19
CA TYR A 95 0.57 -9.37 7.79
C TYR A 95 -0.93 -9.36 7.49
N ASP A 96 -1.72 -10.11 8.26
CA ASP A 96 -3.17 -10.21 8.07
C ASP A 96 -3.86 -8.86 8.21
N ARG A 97 -3.52 -8.08 9.25
CA ARG A 97 -4.03 -6.70 9.39
C ARG A 97 -3.63 -5.83 8.21
N GLY A 98 -2.38 -5.88 7.78
CA GLY A 98 -1.91 -5.09 6.64
C GLY A 98 -2.67 -5.42 5.35
N MET A 99 -3.04 -6.69 5.14
CA MET A 99 -3.88 -7.10 4.01
C MET A 99 -5.31 -6.57 4.12
N ASP A 100 -5.90 -6.60 5.31
CA ASP A 100 -7.24 -6.06 5.57
C ASP A 100 -7.26 -4.53 5.39
N GLU A 101 -6.26 -3.82 5.92
CA GLU A 101 -6.08 -2.38 5.75
C GLU A 101 -5.93 -1.99 4.27
N LEU A 102 -5.10 -2.72 3.53
CA LEU A 102 -4.90 -2.51 2.10
C LEU A 102 -6.20 -2.69 1.33
N LYS A 103 -6.97 -3.73 1.65
CA LYS A 103 -8.27 -4.00 1.03
C LYS A 103 -9.24 -2.85 1.26
N GLU A 104 -9.42 -2.44 2.51
CA GLU A 104 -10.31 -1.32 2.89
C GLU A 104 -9.93 -0.01 2.18
N LEU A 105 -8.63 0.28 2.06
CA LEU A 105 -8.16 1.44 1.32
C LEU A 105 -8.54 1.35 -0.17
N LEU A 106 -8.21 0.24 -0.83
CA LEU A 106 -8.45 0.12 -2.27
C LEU A 106 -9.95 0.13 -2.60
N GLU A 107 -10.80 -0.53 -1.80
CA GLU A 107 -12.25 -0.49 -1.95
C GLU A 107 -12.78 0.96 -1.85
N SER A 108 -12.29 1.74 -0.89
CA SER A 108 -12.69 3.15 -0.74
C SER A 108 -12.30 4.05 -1.92
N ILE A 109 -11.28 3.68 -2.69
CA ILE A 109 -10.89 4.41 -3.91
C ILE A 109 -11.83 4.06 -5.08
N HIS A 110 -12.29 2.81 -5.19
CA HIS A 110 -13.21 2.39 -6.25
C HIS A 110 -14.62 3.00 -6.06
N GLU A 111 -15.07 3.14 -4.82
CA GLU A 111 -16.33 3.82 -4.48
C GLU A 111 -16.31 5.30 -4.88
N GLN A 112 -15.15 5.96 -4.85
CA GLN A 112 -14.98 7.37 -5.22
C GLN A 112 -14.95 7.60 -6.74
N ILE A 113 -14.64 6.58 -7.54
CA ILE A 113 -14.56 6.65 -9.02
C ILE A 113 -15.92 6.30 -9.67
N SER A 114 -16.84 5.68 -8.93
CA SER A 114 -18.14 5.21 -9.43
C SER A 114 -19.30 6.22 -9.25
N ILE A 115 -18.98 7.48 -8.94
CA ILE A 115 -19.90 8.63 -8.81
C ILE A 115 -19.53 9.65 -9.88
#